data_AF-A0A519UMM5-F1
#
_entry.id   AF-A0A519UMM5-F1
#
_cell.length_a   1.000
_cell.length_b   1.000
_cell.length_c   1.000
_cell.angle_alpha   90.00
_cell.angle_beta   90.00
_cell.angle_gamma   90.00
#
_symmetry.space_group_name_H-M   'P 1'
#
loop_
_entity.id
_entity.type
_entity.pdbx_description
1 polymer ?
#
loop_
_entity_poly.entity_id
_entity_poly.type
_entity_poly.pdbx_seq_one_letter_code
_entity_poly.pdbx_strand_id
1 'polypeptide(L)'
;DEAGGQRGAHKVALTMGAALPASFIPAAYAPRPALAGRELRILWLARIYPRKGLHLTLAALGQVDKRVKFHLDIMGDGPSGHLVPGWIAEAGLQDRVTWHGSVPYEATRAAYLSHDLFMLCSLRDTYANQYLESMALGLPILTLDHHGAADFIPDAAGIKVPVQSAEATVAALARAVEHLYDHPEELAQMGQAGIAFAAQYTQKKLVASLYRQAGELAPELAGLAPQPVAAPSLA
;
A
#
# COMPACT_ATOMS: atom_id res chain seq x y z
N ASP A 1 15.95 -10.87 -43.53
CA ASP A 1 14.75 -10.02 -43.49
C ASP A 1 14.39 -9.59 -42.08
N GLU A 2 15.09 -8.54 -41.64
CA GLU A 2 14.77 -7.74 -40.46
C GLU A 2 13.65 -6.75 -40.79
N ALA A 3 12.39 -7.19 -40.72
CA ALA A 3 11.23 -6.31 -40.95
C ALA A 3 10.21 -6.35 -39.80
N GLY A 4 10.69 -6.57 -38.57
CA GLY A 4 9.89 -6.56 -37.33
C GLY A 4 9.96 -5.25 -36.53
N GLY A 5 10.47 -4.17 -37.13
CA GLY A 5 10.77 -2.91 -36.44
C GLY A 5 9.54 -2.18 -35.89
N GLN A 6 9.51 -2.02 -34.56
CA GLN A 6 8.88 -0.95 -33.78
C GLN A 6 7.44 -0.54 -34.17
N ARG A 7 6.45 -1.35 -33.77
CA ARG A 7 5.03 -0.91 -33.66
C ARG A 7 4.63 -0.54 -32.23
N GLY A 8 5.55 0.07 -31.46
CA GLY A 8 5.31 0.51 -30.08
C GLY A 8 5.10 2.02 -29.98
N ALA A 9 4.39 2.48 -28.95
CA ALA A 9 4.26 3.90 -28.68
C ALA A 9 5.63 4.56 -28.44
N HIS A 10 5.92 5.66 -29.12
CA HIS A 10 7.20 6.37 -29.02
C HIS A 10 7.35 7.20 -27.73
N LYS A 11 6.25 7.43 -27.00
CA LYS A 11 6.22 8.16 -25.73
C LYS A 11 5.35 7.37 -24.75
N VAL A 12 6.00 6.63 -23.85
CA VAL A 12 5.35 5.92 -22.75
C VAL A 12 5.72 6.62 -21.45
N ALA A 13 4.72 7.00 -20.67
CA ALA A 13 4.90 7.57 -19.34
C ALA A 13 3.99 6.84 -18.36
N LEU A 14 4.56 6.35 -17.27
CA LEU A 14 3.79 5.83 -16.15
C LEU A 14 3.23 7.01 -15.36
N THR A 15 1.92 7.00 -15.13
CA THR A 15 1.24 8.05 -14.36
C THR A 15 0.41 7.40 -13.27
N MET A 16 0.54 7.90 -12.05
CA MET A 16 -0.28 7.48 -10.93
C MET A 16 -1.72 7.95 -11.13
N GLY A 17 -2.66 7.00 -11.20
CA GLY A 17 -4.09 7.30 -11.25
C GLY A 17 -4.73 7.53 -9.88
N ALA A 18 -4.02 7.22 -8.79
CA ALA A 18 -4.50 7.39 -7.42
C ALA A 18 -4.13 8.77 -6.85
N ALA A 19 -5.05 9.34 -6.08
CA ALA A 19 -4.81 10.57 -5.34
C ALA A 19 -5.70 10.66 -4.10
N LEU A 20 -5.21 11.34 -3.07
CA LEU A 20 -5.95 11.55 -1.82
C LEU A 20 -6.53 12.97 -1.74
N PRO A 21 -7.65 13.18 -1.01
CA PRO A 21 -8.03 14.53 -0.64
C PRO A 21 -6.92 15.10 0.27
N ALA A 22 -6.63 16.39 0.14
CA ALA A 22 -5.57 17.02 0.93
C ALA A 22 -5.81 16.92 2.44
N SER A 23 -7.09 16.82 2.86
CA SER A 23 -7.49 16.61 4.25
C SER A 23 -7.13 15.23 4.82
N PHE A 24 -6.80 14.24 3.98
CA PHE A 24 -6.36 12.93 4.45
C PHE A 24 -4.94 12.99 5.04
N ILE A 25 -4.09 13.84 4.46
CA ILE A 25 -2.69 13.99 4.84
C ILE A 25 -2.62 14.93 6.06
N PRO A 26 -2.05 14.49 7.20
CA PRO A 26 -1.88 15.34 8.37
C PRO A 26 -1.00 16.56 8.06
N ALA A 27 -1.32 17.71 8.65
CA ALA A 27 -0.51 18.92 8.51
C ALA A 27 0.90 18.79 9.13
N ALA A 28 1.02 17.94 10.15
CA ALA A 28 2.28 17.58 10.78
C ALA A 28 2.34 16.07 11.00
N TYR A 29 3.52 15.49 10.77
CA TYR A 29 3.79 14.10 11.10
C TYR A 29 3.96 13.95 12.61
N ALA A 30 3.22 13.01 13.20
CA ALA A 30 3.50 12.51 14.54
C ALA A 30 4.32 11.22 14.40
N PRO A 31 5.60 11.21 14.81
CA PRO A 31 6.40 9.99 14.81
C PRO A 31 5.71 8.87 15.56
N ARG A 32 5.77 7.66 14.99
CA ARG A 32 5.30 6.46 15.68
C ARG A 32 6.21 6.18 16.89
N PRO A 33 5.67 5.69 18.02
CA PRO A 33 6.50 5.21 19.10
C PRO A 33 7.47 4.14 18.58
N ALA A 34 8.75 4.26 18.96
CA ALA A 34 9.75 3.25 18.62
C ALA A 34 9.28 1.85 19.04
N LEU A 35 9.70 0.82 18.30
CA LEU A 35 9.32 -0.55 18.62
C LEU A 35 9.87 -0.96 20.00
N ALA A 36 11.14 -0.69 20.29
CA ALA A 36 11.74 -0.89 21.62
C ALA A 36 11.43 -2.26 22.27
N GLY A 37 11.41 -3.34 21.47
CA GLY A 37 11.11 -4.71 21.91
C GLY A 37 9.62 -5.01 22.16
N ARG A 38 8.72 -4.05 21.90
CA ARG A 38 7.28 -4.28 21.87
C ARG A 38 6.89 -5.11 20.66
N GLU A 39 5.63 -5.53 20.65
CA GLU A 39 5.05 -6.23 19.52
C GLU A 39 4.94 -5.32 18.29
N LEU A 40 5.40 -5.81 17.13
CA LEU A 40 5.23 -5.18 15.84
C LEU A 40 3.79 -5.34 15.38
N ARG A 41 3.07 -4.24 15.25
CA ARG A 41 1.68 -4.25 14.80
C ARG A 41 1.63 -4.15 13.29
N ILE A 42 1.14 -5.21 12.65
CA ILE A 42 1.04 -5.31 11.19
C ILE A 42 -0.42 -5.12 10.79
N LEU A 43 -0.67 -4.24 9.83
CA LEU A 43 -1.99 -4.01 9.26
C LEU A 43 -2.08 -4.63 7.87
N TRP A 44 -3.09 -5.46 7.66
CA TRP A 44 -3.58 -5.84 6.35
C TRP A 44 -4.98 -5.24 6.16
N LEU A 45 -5.15 -4.37 5.17
CA LEU A 45 -6.44 -3.71 4.90
C LEU A 45 -6.75 -3.77 3.41
N ALA A 46 -7.76 -4.55 3.04
CA ALA A 46 -8.31 -4.60 1.69
C ALA A 46 -9.60 -5.43 1.65
N ARG A 47 -10.35 -5.32 0.55
CA ARG A 47 -11.40 -6.30 0.24
C ARG A 47 -10.76 -7.68 0.00
N ILE A 48 -11.27 -8.74 0.62
CA ILE A 48 -10.68 -10.08 0.59
C ILE A 48 -11.02 -10.80 -0.72
N TYR A 49 -10.29 -10.41 -1.76
CA TYR A 49 -10.21 -11.13 -3.03
C TYR A 49 -8.94 -12.00 -3.08
N PRO A 50 -8.95 -13.14 -3.82
CA PRO A 50 -7.76 -13.98 -3.96
C PRO A 50 -6.52 -13.20 -4.42
N ARG A 51 -6.71 -12.27 -5.36
CA ARG A 51 -5.64 -11.42 -5.91
C ARG A 51 -5.01 -10.44 -4.91
N LYS A 52 -5.63 -10.20 -3.75
CA LYS A 52 -5.07 -9.31 -2.71
C LYS A 52 -4.05 -10.02 -1.82
N GLY A 53 -3.87 -11.33 -1.99
CA GLY A 53 -2.73 -12.07 -1.42
C GLY A 53 -2.73 -12.19 0.09
N LEU A 54 -3.91 -12.22 0.74
CA LEU A 54 -3.99 -12.46 2.19
C LEU A 54 -3.37 -13.82 2.57
N HIS A 55 -3.66 -14.87 1.80
CA HIS A 55 -3.05 -16.19 1.98
C HIS A 55 -1.51 -16.16 1.95
N LEU A 56 -0.89 -15.39 1.04
CA LEU A 56 0.57 -15.21 1.01
C LEU A 56 1.09 -14.46 2.23
N THR A 57 0.36 -13.45 2.68
CA THR A 57 0.69 -12.69 3.89
C THR A 57 0.70 -13.61 5.11
N LEU A 58 -0.34 -14.43 5.28
CA LEU A 58 -0.44 -15.40 6.37
C LEU A 58 0.62 -16.49 6.27
N ALA A 59 0.88 -17.03 5.07
CA ALA A 59 1.93 -18.02 4.87
C ALA A 59 3.32 -17.47 5.23
N ALA A 60 3.62 -16.21 4.88
CA ALA A 60 4.88 -15.57 5.24
C ALA A 60 5.00 -15.36 6.75
N LEU A 61 3.95 -14.84 7.38
CA LEU A 61 3.93 -14.64 8.83
C LEU A 61 4.00 -15.95 9.62
N GLY A 62 3.52 -17.06 9.06
CA GLY A 62 3.69 -18.40 9.62
C GLY A 62 5.14 -18.93 9.58
N GLN A 63 6.01 -18.34 8.74
CA GLN A 63 7.44 -18.69 8.66
C GLN A 63 8.36 -17.74 9.45
N VAL A 64 7.82 -16.65 10.00
CA VAL A 64 8.60 -15.70 10.81
C VAL A 64 9.06 -16.36 12.11
N ASP A 65 10.33 -16.18 12.47
CA ASP A 65 10.92 -16.71 13.69
C ASP A 65 10.11 -16.33 14.95
N LYS A 66 9.97 -17.28 15.88
CA LYS A 66 9.19 -17.13 17.11
C LYS A 66 9.71 -16.02 18.03
N ARG A 67 10.96 -15.59 17.89
CA ARG A 67 11.54 -14.46 18.63
C ARG A 67 10.89 -13.12 18.26
N VAL A 68 10.40 -12.99 17.03
CA VAL A 68 9.77 -11.75 16.54
C VAL A 68 8.38 -11.69 17.15
N LYS A 69 8.14 -10.69 17.98
CA LYS A 69 6.81 -10.40 18.52
C LYS A 69 6.05 -9.57 17.50
N PHE A 70 5.00 -10.13 16.91
CA PHE A 70 4.11 -9.40 16.00
C PHE A 70 2.67 -9.83 16.23
N HIS A 71 1.75 -8.91 15.91
CA HIS A 71 0.33 -9.19 15.76
C HIS A 71 -0.18 -8.59 14.45
N LEU A 72 -0.94 -9.39 13.69
CA LEU A 72 -1.56 -8.96 12.44
C LEU A 72 -3.04 -8.65 12.68
N ASP A 73 -3.43 -7.43 12.32
CA ASP A 73 -4.84 -7.06 12.19
C ASP A 73 -5.26 -7.10 10.73
N ILE A 74 -6.24 -7.95 10.43
CA ILE A 74 -6.87 -8.06 9.11
C ILE A 74 -8.17 -7.28 9.16
N MET A 75 -8.25 -6.21 8.38
CA MET A 75 -9.45 -5.39 8.21
C MET A 75 -9.97 -5.51 6.79
N GLY A 76 -11.24 -5.85 6.66
CA GLY A 76 -11.92 -6.08 5.40
C GLY A 76 -12.61 -7.43 5.33
N ASP A 77 -13.52 -7.54 4.38
CA ASP A 77 -14.22 -8.77 4.04
C ASP A 77 -14.27 -8.89 2.51
N GLY A 78 -14.81 -9.97 1.97
CA GLY A 78 -14.98 -10.16 0.54
C GLY A 78 -15.34 -11.59 0.18
N PRO A 79 -15.38 -11.91 -1.12
CA PRO A 79 -15.78 -13.24 -1.59
C PRO A 79 -14.95 -14.39 -1.00
N SER A 80 -13.71 -14.12 -0.58
CA SER A 80 -12.84 -15.12 0.07
C SER A 80 -12.79 -15.01 1.60
N GLY A 81 -13.65 -14.21 2.24
CA GLY A 81 -13.71 -14.08 3.71
C GLY A 81 -13.92 -15.42 4.42
N HIS A 82 -14.78 -16.29 3.86
CA HIS A 82 -15.05 -17.63 4.40
C HIS A 82 -13.82 -18.54 4.51
N LEU A 83 -12.73 -18.25 3.77
CA LEU A 83 -11.48 -19.03 3.81
C LEU A 83 -10.52 -18.56 4.89
N VAL A 84 -10.71 -17.35 5.44
CA VAL A 84 -9.75 -16.70 6.35
C VAL A 84 -9.47 -17.53 7.61
N PRO A 85 -10.48 -18.12 8.31
CA PRO A 85 -10.19 -18.97 9.48
C PRO A 85 -9.31 -20.17 9.13
N GLY A 86 -9.50 -20.77 7.95
CA GLY A 86 -8.69 -21.88 7.45
C GLY A 86 -7.25 -21.46 7.20
N TRP A 87 -7.02 -20.35 6.50
CA TRP A 87 -5.67 -19.83 6.23
C TRP A 87 -4.92 -19.46 7.52
N ILE A 88 -5.60 -18.89 8.52
CA ILE A 88 -4.99 -18.59 9.82
C ILE A 88 -4.57 -19.89 10.53
N ALA A 89 -5.43 -20.91 10.50
CA ALA A 89 -5.14 -22.20 11.14
C ALA A 89 -4.00 -22.95 10.43
N GLU A 90 -3.99 -22.96 9.10
CA GLU A 90 -2.92 -23.56 8.27
C GLU A 90 -1.56 -22.90 8.54
N ALA A 91 -1.54 -21.58 8.76
CA ALA A 91 -0.33 -20.84 9.10
C ALA A 91 0.08 -20.94 10.59
N GLY A 92 -0.77 -21.51 11.46
CA GLY A 92 -0.51 -21.61 12.90
C GLY A 92 -0.48 -20.27 13.63
N LEU A 93 -1.32 -19.31 13.20
CA LEU A 93 -1.28 -17.91 13.67
C LEU A 93 -2.50 -17.49 14.53
N GLN A 94 -3.23 -18.44 15.11
CA GLN A 94 -4.47 -18.19 15.85
C GLN A 94 -4.29 -17.16 16.99
N ASP A 95 -3.15 -17.19 17.67
CA ASP A 95 -2.84 -16.29 18.79
C ASP A 95 -2.14 -14.99 18.36
N ARG A 96 -1.93 -14.79 17.05
CA ARG A 96 -1.10 -13.70 16.48
C ARG A 96 -1.82 -12.91 15.40
N VAL A 97 -3.08 -13.24 15.14
CA VAL A 97 -3.89 -12.65 14.07
C VAL A 97 -5.28 -12.34 14.63
N THR A 98 -5.79 -11.15 14.33
CA THR A 98 -7.20 -10.82 14.54
C THR A 98 -7.82 -10.40 13.21
N TRP A 99 -8.90 -11.09 12.82
CA TRP A 99 -9.71 -10.69 11.68
C TRP A 99 -10.95 -9.93 12.14
N HIS A 100 -11.03 -8.65 11.77
CA HIS A 100 -12.09 -7.73 12.19
C HIS A 100 -13.31 -7.75 11.26
N GLY A 101 -13.25 -8.48 10.13
CA GLY A 101 -14.27 -8.41 9.09
C GLY A 101 -14.35 -7.01 8.47
N SER A 102 -15.54 -6.64 7.97
CA SER A 102 -15.78 -5.31 7.43
C SER A 102 -15.86 -4.26 8.54
N VAL A 103 -15.09 -3.18 8.40
CA VAL A 103 -15.05 -2.05 9.35
C VAL A 103 -15.52 -0.75 8.69
N PRO A 104 -16.06 0.22 9.45
CA PRO A 104 -16.35 1.56 8.94
C PRO A 104 -15.09 2.24 8.39
N TYR A 105 -15.25 3.10 7.37
CA TYR A 105 -14.11 3.79 6.74
C TYR A 105 -13.33 4.64 7.74
N GLU A 106 -14.01 5.26 8.69
CA GLU A 106 -13.43 6.09 9.74
C GLU A 106 -12.45 5.30 10.63
N ALA A 107 -12.71 4.00 10.83
CA ALA A 107 -11.83 3.13 11.61
C ALA A 107 -10.52 2.82 10.88
N THR A 108 -10.50 2.88 9.54
CA THR A 108 -9.30 2.59 8.75
C THR A 108 -8.20 3.60 9.00
N ARG A 109 -8.55 4.89 9.16
CA ARG A 109 -7.59 5.94 9.48
C ARG A 109 -6.94 5.72 10.84
N ALA A 110 -7.73 5.33 11.84
CA ALA A 110 -7.21 5.00 13.16
C ALA A 110 -6.27 3.79 13.10
N ALA A 111 -6.60 2.77 12.29
CA ALA A 111 -5.74 1.62 12.06
C ALA A 111 -4.40 2.03 11.44
N TYR A 112 -4.39 2.81 10.36
CA TYR A 112 -3.13 3.29 9.77
C TYR A 112 -2.25 4.04 10.78
N LEU A 113 -2.84 4.79 11.73
CA LEU A 113 -2.10 5.53 12.76
C LEU A 113 -1.63 4.68 13.94
N SER A 114 -2.27 3.54 14.21
CA SER A 114 -1.97 2.70 15.38
C SER A 114 -1.11 1.46 15.09
N HIS A 115 -0.77 1.22 13.82
CA HIS A 115 0.08 0.09 13.40
C HIS A 115 1.49 0.56 13.04
N ASP A 116 2.40 -0.38 12.80
CA ASP A 116 3.81 -0.09 12.53
C ASP A 116 4.22 -0.44 11.11
N LEU A 117 3.54 -1.42 10.52
CA LEU A 117 3.81 -1.90 9.17
C LEU A 117 2.49 -2.13 8.43
N PHE A 118 2.40 -1.64 7.19
CA PHE A 118 1.35 -2.04 6.27
C PHE A 118 1.84 -3.17 5.38
N MET A 119 1.22 -4.34 5.46
CA MET A 119 1.59 -5.49 4.65
C MET A 119 0.45 -5.85 3.70
N LEU A 120 0.69 -5.74 2.39
CA LEU A 120 -0.29 -6.10 1.37
C LEU A 120 0.42 -6.75 0.17
N CYS A 121 0.28 -8.07 0.03
CA CYS A 121 0.99 -8.86 -0.97
C CYS A 121 0.15 -9.10 -2.23
N SER A 122 -0.40 -8.04 -2.82
CA SER A 122 -1.32 -8.18 -3.96
C SER A 122 -0.64 -8.83 -5.17
N LEU A 123 -1.18 -9.96 -5.63
CA LEU A 123 -0.76 -10.68 -6.82
C LEU A 123 -1.15 -9.96 -8.12
N ARG A 124 -2.15 -9.08 -8.08
CA ARG A 124 -2.55 -8.28 -9.23
C ARG A 124 -3.24 -6.98 -8.82
N ASP A 125 -2.57 -5.86 -9.08
CA ASP A 125 -3.14 -4.53 -8.89
C ASP A 125 -2.50 -3.48 -9.81
N THR A 126 -3.32 -2.53 -10.30
CA THR A 126 -2.79 -1.37 -11.05
C THR A 126 -2.10 -0.41 -10.10
N TYR A 127 -2.72 -0.14 -8.94
CA TYR A 127 -2.17 0.47 -7.75
C TYR A 127 -3.25 0.44 -6.66
N ALA A 128 -2.91 -0.02 -5.45
CA ALA A 128 -3.86 -0.04 -4.34
C ALA A 128 -3.86 1.33 -3.64
N ASN A 129 -5.02 1.99 -3.55
CA ASN A 129 -5.17 3.26 -2.80
C ASN A 129 -4.65 3.14 -1.36
N GLN A 130 -4.74 1.94 -0.77
CA GLN A 130 -4.23 1.66 0.57
C GLN A 130 -2.73 1.91 0.71
N TYR A 131 -1.92 1.74 -0.34
CA TYR A 131 -0.51 2.12 -0.29
C TYR A 131 -0.34 3.64 -0.10
N LEU A 132 -1.10 4.44 -0.85
CA LEU A 132 -1.04 5.88 -0.75
C LEU A 132 -1.60 6.38 0.58
N GLU A 133 -2.69 5.80 1.07
CA GLU A 133 -3.27 6.08 2.39
C GLU A 133 -2.28 5.74 3.53
N SER A 134 -1.64 4.57 3.45
CA SER A 134 -0.60 4.12 4.37
C SER A 134 0.55 5.12 4.43
N MET A 135 1.13 5.44 3.27
CA MET A 135 2.23 6.39 3.15
C MET A 135 1.84 7.81 3.60
N ALA A 136 0.64 8.27 3.29
CA ALA A 136 0.12 9.58 3.73
C ALA A 136 0.04 9.71 5.26
N LEU A 137 -0.10 8.59 5.97
CA LEU A 137 -0.13 8.52 7.42
C LEU A 137 1.19 8.02 8.01
N GLY A 138 2.25 7.93 7.20
CA GLY A 138 3.59 7.52 7.61
C GLY A 138 3.66 6.07 8.11
N LEU A 139 2.82 5.18 7.57
CA LEU A 139 2.89 3.75 7.80
C LEU A 139 3.72 3.12 6.66
N PRO A 140 4.92 2.58 6.94
CA PRO A 140 5.79 1.98 5.93
C PRO A 140 5.14 0.72 5.32
N ILE A 141 5.57 0.37 4.10
CA ILE A 141 4.97 -0.71 3.33
C ILE A 141 5.90 -1.93 3.26
N LEU A 142 5.33 -3.13 3.43
CA LEU A 142 5.93 -4.39 2.97
C LEU A 142 5.00 -5.01 1.92
N THR A 143 5.53 -5.27 0.73
CA THR A 143 4.73 -5.76 -0.40
C THR A 143 5.57 -6.59 -1.38
N LEU A 144 4.94 -7.03 -2.47
CA LEU A 144 5.61 -7.66 -3.59
C LEU A 144 6.16 -6.59 -4.55
N ASP A 145 7.34 -6.83 -5.09
CA ASP A 145 7.92 -6.06 -6.18
C ASP A 145 7.25 -6.46 -7.50
N HIS A 146 5.98 -6.04 -7.65
CA HIS A 146 5.14 -6.44 -8.76
C HIS A 146 4.08 -5.40 -9.12
N HIS A 147 3.83 -5.23 -10.42
CA HIS A 147 2.85 -4.28 -10.99
C HIS A 147 2.99 -2.87 -10.38
N GLY A 148 1.88 -2.18 -10.09
CA GLY A 148 1.92 -0.82 -9.59
C GLY A 148 2.64 -0.63 -8.26
N ALA A 149 2.82 -1.69 -7.47
CA ALA A 149 3.64 -1.60 -6.27
C ALA A 149 5.13 -1.39 -6.64
N ALA A 150 5.63 -2.16 -7.61
CA ALA A 150 6.99 -1.99 -8.16
C ALA A 150 7.19 -0.60 -8.78
N ASP A 151 6.21 -0.17 -9.58
CA ASP A 151 6.32 1.06 -10.36
C ASP A 151 6.28 2.34 -9.52
N PHE A 152 5.53 2.33 -8.40
CA PHE A 152 5.17 3.58 -7.72
C PHE A 152 5.54 3.64 -6.24
N ILE A 153 5.83 2.55 -5.55
CA ILE A 153 6.27 2.65 -4.14
C ILE A 153 7.77 2.94 -4.13
N PRO A 154 8.22 4.09 -3.58
CA PRO A 154 9.64 4.38 -3.46
C PRO A 154 10.34 3.34 -2.58
N ASP A 155 11.58 2.96 -2.92
CA ASP A 155 12.39 2.06 -2.08
C ASP A 155 12.62 2.63 -0.68
N ALA A 156 12.66 3.95 -0.57
CA ALA A 156 12.79 4.63 0.72
C ALA A 156 11.53 4.54 1.59
N ALA A 157 10.36 4.14 1.06
CA ALA A 157 9.08 4.14 1.78
C ALA A 157 8.62 2.74 2.22
N GLY A 158 9.37 1.69 1.88
CA GLY A 158 9.02 0.32 2.20
C GLY A 158 9.90 -0.72 1.52
N ILE A 159 9.66 -1.99 1.86
CA ILE A 159 10.35 -3.13 1.27
C ILE A 159 9.44 -3.78 0.22
N LYS A 160 9.99 -3.93 -0.99
CA LYS A 160 9.36 -4.66 -2.09
C LYS A 160 10.10 -5.98 -2.30
N VAL A 161 9.40 -7.09 -2.12
CA VAL A 161 9.98 -8.44 -2.25
C VAL A 161 9.80 -8.96 -3.68
N PRO A 162 10.88 -9.32 -4.40
CA PRO A 162 10.79 -9.90 -5.73
C PRO A 162 9.91 -11.15 -5.77
N VAL A 163 9.05 -11.24 -6.78
CA VAL A 163 8.22 -12.43 -7.01
C VAL A 163 9.04 -13.50 -7.72
N GLN A 164 9.26 -14.63 -7.05
CA GLN A 164 10.00 -15.78 -7.56
C GLN A 164 9.09 -17.03 -7.57
N SER A 165 9.51 -18.16 -6.99
CA SER A 165 8.58 -19.24 -6.62
C SER A 165 7.72 -18.82 -5.44
N ALA A 166 6.61 -19.52 -5.21
CA ALA A 166 5.75 -19.27 -4.06
C ALA A 166 6.53 -19.39 -2.74
N GLU A 167 7.31 -20.46 -2.59
CA GLU A 167 8.10 -20.75 -1.38
C GLU A 167 9.18 -19.69 -1.15
N ALA A 168 9.93 -19.33 -2.19
CA ALA A 168 10.99 -18.34 -2.09
C ALA A 168 10.44 -16.95 -1.75
N THR A 169 9.31 -16.57 -2.37
CA THR A 169 8.63 -15.29 -2.11
C THR A 169 8.11 -15.23 -0.68
N VAL A 170 7.45 -16.30 -0.20
CA VAL A 170 6.95 -16.41 1.18
C VAL A 170 8.10 -16.30 2.19
N ALA A 171 9.20 -17.02 1.97
CA ALA A 171 10.36 -16.96 2.86
C ALA A 171 11.03 -15.58 2.85
N ALA A 172 11.05 -14.88 1.71
CA ALA A 172 11.60 -13.54 1.60
C ALA A 172 10.72 -12.48 2.31
N LEU A 173 9.39 -12.62 2.22
CA LEU A 173 8.46 -11.79 3.00
C LEU A 173 8.64 -12.00 4.51
N ALA A 174 8.80 -13.24 4.96
CA ALA A 174 9.06 -13.54 6.37
C ALA A 174 10.35 -12.87 6.87
N ARG A 175 11.45 -13.02 6.11
CA ARG A 175 12.74 -12.35 6.43
C ARG A 175 12.63 -10.83 6.44
N ALA A 176 11.80 -10.24 5.59
CA ALA A 176 11.58 -8.79 5.60
C ALA A 176 10.87 -8.33 6.88
N VAL A 177 9.91 -9.10 7.40
CA VAL A 177 9.28 -8.83 8.70
C VAL A 177 10.30 -8.95 9.83
N GLU A 178 11.13 -9.98 9.82
CA GLU A 178 12.22 -10.17 10.80
C GLU A 178 13.23 -9.02 10.76
N HIS A 179 13.63 -8.60 9.56
CA HIS A 179 14.53 -7.46 9.36
C HIS A 179 13.97 -6.17 9.96
N LEU A 180 12.72 -5.84 9.67
CA LEU A 180 12.07 -4.62 10.19
C LEU A 180 11.84 -4.67 11.71
N TYR A 181 11.70 -5.88 12.29
CA TYR A 181 11.64 -6.06 13.73
C TYR A 181 13.00 -5.77 14.38
N ASP A 182 14.09 -6.20 13.75
CA ASP A 182 15.46 -6.03 14.25
C ASP A 182 16.03 -4.63 14.00
N HIS A 183 15.52 -3.92 12.99
CA HIS A 183 15.94 -2.57 12.59
C HIS A 183 14.75 -1.58 12.67
N PRO A 184 14.15 -1.37 13.86
CA PRO A 184 12.92 -0.60 14.00
C PRO A 184 13.08 0.89 13.66
N GLU A 185 14.30 1.42 13.58
CA GLU A 185 14.60 2.76 13.08
C GLU A 185 14.22 2.93 11.60
N GLU A 186 14.29 1.86 10.79
CA GLU A 186 13.92 1.90 9.38
C GLU A 186 12.42 2.18 9.21
N LEU A 187 11.57 1.69 10.11
CA LEU A 187 10.12 1.95 10.07
C LEU A 187 9.81 3.46 10.12
N ALA A 188 10.54 4.20 10.96
CA ALA A 188 10.37 5.64 11.10
C ALA A 188 10.89 6.39 9.86
N GLN A 189 12.05 6.00 9.35
CA GLN A 189 12.64 6.58 8.13
C GLN A 189 11.71 6.36 6.92
N MET A 190 11.22 5.14 6.76
CA MET A 190 10.29 4.76 5.70
C MET A 190 8.96 5.48 5.81
N GLY A 191 8.43 5.65 7.02
CA GLY A 191 7.23 6.45 7.27
C GLY A 191 7.38 7.90 6.80
N GLN A 192 8.52 8.54 7.09
CA GLN A 192 8.80 9.92 6.65
C GLN A 192 8.90 10.03 5.12
N ALA A 193 9.61 9.09 4.48
CA ALA A 193 9.71 9.04 3.02
C ALA A 193 8.34 8.83 2.36
N GLY A 194 7.51 7.95 2.93
CA GLY A 194 6.13 7.72 2.49
C GLY A 194 5.29 8.99 2.51
N ILE A 195 5.36 9.78 3.58
CA ILE A 195 4.61 11.04 3.67
C ILE A 195 5.05 12.02 2.59
N ALA A 196 6.38 12.18 2.42
CA ALA A 196 6.93 13.07 1.41
C ALA A 196 6.50 12.67 -0.01
N PHE A 197 6.41 11.37 -0.29
CA PHE A 197 5.89 10.84 -1.54
C PHE A 197 4.38 11.10 -1.68
N ALA A 198 3.58 10.71 -0.68
CA ALA A 198 2.12 10.83 -0.73
C ALA A 198 1.63 12.28 -0.85
N ALA A 199 2.36 13.24 -0.27
CA ALA A 199 2.09 14.67 -0.40
C ALA A 199 2.10 15.17 -1.86
N GLN A 200 2.72 14.43 -2.79
CA GLN A 200 2.75 14.75 -4.21
C GLN A 200 1.46 14.35 -4.94
N TYR A 201 0.71 13.39 -4.40
CA TYR A 201 -0.47 12.78 -5.03
C TYR A 201 -1.77 13.18 -4.32
N THR A 202 -2.04 14.48 -4.29
CA THR A 202 -3.35 14.99 -3.87
C THR A 202 -4.27 15.16 -5.07
N GLN A 203 -5.59 15.06 -4.88
CA GLN A 203 -6.57 15.23 -5.96
C GLN A 203 -6.39 16.57 -6.70
N LYS A 204 -6.10 17.65 -5.96
CA LYS A 204 -5.80 18.97 -6.55
C LYS A 204 -4.57 18.92 -7.47
N LYS A 205 -3.49 18.26 -7.04
CA LYS A 205 -2.25 18.12 -7.82
C LYS A 205 -2.46 17.22 -9.05
N LEU A 206 -3.16 16.10 -8.90
CA LEU A 206 -3.49 15.18 -9.99
C LEU A 206 -4.33 15.87 -11.08
N VAL A 207 -5.38 16.60 -10.69
CA VAL A 207 -6.20 17.33 -11.64
C VAL A 207 -5.37 18.40 -12.36
N ALA A 208 -4.57 19.18 -11.62
CA ALA A 208 -3.69 20.17 -12.21
C ALA A 208 -2.66 19.57 -13.19
N SER A 209 -2.12 18.37 -12.91
CA SER A 209 -1.21 17.68 -13.83
C SER A 209 -1.92 17.21 -15.10
N LEU A 210 -3.17 16.74 -15.00
CA LEU A 210 -3.95 16.33 -16.17
C LEU A 210 -4.21 17.50 -17.13
N TYR A 211 -4.61 18.67 -16.60
CA TYR A 211 -4.79 19.87 -17.43
C TYR A 211 -3.48 20.33 -18.09
N ARG A 212 -2.36 20.29 -17.36
CA ARG A 212 -1.04 20.60 -17.91
C ARG A 212 -0.67 19.66 -19.06
N GLN A 213 -0.82 18.35 -18.85
CA GLN A 213 -0.54 17.33 -19.86
C GLN A 213 -1.43 17.49 -21.10
N ALA A 214 -2.72 17.83 -20.90
CA ALA A 214 -3.63 18.12 -22.00
C ALA A 214 -3.13 19.30 -22.86
N GLY A 215 -2.68 20.39 -22.22
CA GLY A 215 -2.11 21.55 -22.92
C GLY A 215 -0.79 21.25 -23.65
N GLU A 216 0.04 20.36 -23.12
CA GLU A 216 1.27 19.90 -23.79
C GLU A 216 0.99 19.04 -25.03
N LEU A 217 -0.11 18.29 -25.03
CA LEU A 217 -0.52 17.43 -26.14
C LEU A 217 -1.30 18.19 -27.21
N ALA A 218 -2.07 19.20 -26.81
CA ALA A 218 -2.95 19.98 -27.67
C ALA A 218 -2.94 21.45 -27.20
N PRO A 219 -2.25 22.36 -27.92
CA PRO A 219 -2.12 23.77 -27.53
C PRO A 219 -3.46 24.49 -27.30
N GLU A 220 -4.52 24.08 -28.00
CA GLU A 220 -5.88 24.58 -27.79
C GLU A 220 -6.45 24.29 -26.40
N LEU A 221 -5.88 23.32 -25.67
CA LEU A 221 -6.25 22.96 -24.30
C LEU A 221 -5.39 23.69 -23.24
N ALA A 222 -4.36 24.45 -23.63
CA ALA A 222 -3.37 25.03 -22.69
C ALA A 222 -3.94 26.08 -21.72
N GLY A 223 -5.16 26.56 -21.94
CA GLY A 223 -5.87 27.48 -21.05
C GLY A 223 -6.95 26.82 -20.18
N LEU A 224 -7.15 25.50 -20.30
CA LEU A 224 -8.17 24.82 -19.51
C LEU A 224 -7.77 24.76 -18.04
N ALA A 225 -8.72 25.08 -17.17
CA ALA A 225 -8.58 25.02 -15.73
C ALA A 225 -9.79 24.30 -15.11
N PRO A 226 -9.63 23.68 -13.92
CA PRO A 226 -10.76 23.12 -13.19
C PRO A 226 -11.79 24.22 -12.92
N GLN A 227 -13.02 24.02 -13.38
CA GLN A 227 -14.12 24.92 -13.07
C GLN A 227 -14.67 24.61 -11.68
N PRO A 228 -15.12 25.60 -10.90
CA PRO A 228 -15.82 25.34 -9.65
C PRO A 228 -17.07 24.52 -9.95
N VAL A 229 -17.19 23.34 -9.34
CA VAL A 229 -18.46 22.60 -9.35
C VAL A 229 -19.38 23.34 -8.40
N ALA A 230 -20.49 23.88 -8.91
CA ALA A 230 -21.53 24.44 -8.06
C ALA A 230 -21.96 23.37 -7.04
N ALA A 231 -21.99 23.72 -5.75
CA ALA A 231 -22.45 22.79 -4.74
C ALA A 231 -23.84 22.28 -5.15
N PRO A 232 -24.11 20.97 -5.14
CA PRO A 232 -25.43 20.47 -5.46
C PRO A 232 -26.42 21.15 -4.52
N SER A 233 -27.49 21.75 -5.08
CA SER A 233 -28.58 22.23 -4.24
C SER A 233 -29.17 20.99 -3.58
N LEU A 234 -28.96 20.84 -2.28
CA LEU A 234 -29.66 19.85 -1.49
C LEU A 234 -31.15 20.25 -1.52
N ALA A 235 -31.93 19.50 -2.31
CA ALA A 235 -33.38 19.54 -2.33
C ALA A 235 -33.92 18.48 -1.36
#